data_AF-C0XJY2-F1
#
_entry.id   AF-C0XJY2-F1
#
_cell.length_a   1.000
_cell.length_b   1.000
_cell.length_c   1.000
_cell.angle_alpha   90.00
_cell.angle_beta   90.00
_cell.angle_gamma   90.00
#
_symmetry.space_group_name_H-M   'P 1'
#
loop_
_entity.id
_entity.type
_entity.pdbx_description
1 polymer ?
#
loop_
_entity_poly.entity_id
_entity_poly.type
_entity_poly.pdbx_seq_one_letter_code
_entity_poly.pdbx_strand_id
1 'polypeptide(L)'
;DKKRKTFDIPLDFSEIHNELELQVLDALRQIPYGETVTYKQLAETIGRPRAIRAVASAVAKNPFLIVIPCHRVIRSNGEIGEYRGGADAKESLLKFEKEPFTKEPLIKKLPLPRLSQLGKPDL
;
A
#
# COMPACT_ATOMS: atom_id res chain seq x y z
N ASP A 1 -2.80 12.18 -7.43
CA ASP A 1 -4.07 12.23 -8.17
C ASP A 1 -4.70 10.85 -8.43
N LYS A 2 -4.17 9.76 -7.83
CA LYS A 2 -4.69 8.38 -7.94
C LYS A 2 -4.81 7.84 -9.38
N LYS A 3 -4.11 8.44 -10.35
CA LYS A 3 -4.12 7.96 -11.74
C LYS A 3 -3.35 6.65 -11.92
N ARG A 4 -2.23 6.49 -11.19
CA ARG A 4 -1.42 5.27 -11.26
C ARG A 4 -2.01 4.20 -10.36
N LYS A 5 -2.37 3.06 -10.97
CA LYS A 5 -2.90 1.86 -10.28
C LYS A 5 -1.96 0.66 -10.38
N THR A 6 -1.01 0.69 -11.32
CA THR A 6 -0.01 -0.35 -11.55
C THR A 6 1.38 0.25 -11.67
N PHE A 7 2.40 -0.56 -11.40
CA PHE A 7 3.81 -0.21 -11.54
C PHE A 7 4.45 -1.13 -12.56
N ASP A 8 5.04 -0.55 -13.60
CA ASP A 8 5.83 -1.23 -14.61
C ASP A 8 7.23 -0.63 -14.60
N ILE A 9 8.01 -1.10 -13.63
CA ILE A 9 9.40 -0.67 -13.41
C ILE A 9 10.23 -1.93 -13.15
N PRO A 10 11.49 -1.99 -13.62
CA PRO A 10 12.36 -3.10 -13.32
C PRO A 10 12.66 -3.14 -11.81
N LEU A 11 12.56 -4.33 -11.22
CA LEU A 11 12.90 -4.60 -9.83
C LEU A 11 14.03 -5.64 -9.82
N ASP A 12 15.01 -5.43 -8.95
CA ASP A 12 16.15 -6.32 -8.81
C ASP A 12 15.89 -7.35 -7.70
N PHE A 13 15.71 -8.61 -8.07
CA PHE A 13 15.45 -9.71 -7.14
C PHE A 13 16.74 -10.49 -6.78
N SER A 14 17.94 -10.02 -7.15
CA SER A 14 19.20 -10.77 -6.98
C SER A 14 19.44 -11.25 -5.55
N GLU A 15 19.05 -10.46 -4.55
CA GLU A 15 19.28 -10.73 -3.12
C GLU A 15 18.21 -11.64 -2.50
N ILE A 16 17.22 -12.10 -3.28
CA ILE A 16 16.11 -12.92 -2.79
C ILE A 16 16.28 -14.35 -3.28
N HIS A 17 16.94 -15.18 -2.47
CA HIS A 17 17.25 -16.56 -2.82
C HIS A 17 16.19 -17.58 -2.36
N ASN A 18 15.24 -17.16 -1.52
CA ASN A 18 14.21 -18.06 -1.00
C ASN A 18 13.04 -18.20 -1.99
N GLU A 19 12.79 -19.42 -2.46
CA GLU A 19 11.73 -19.70 -3.44
C GLU A 19 10.33 -19.33 -2.94
N LEU A 20 10.02 -19.53 -1.65
CA LEU A 20 8.73 -19.13 -1.08
C LEU A 20 8.58 -17.60 -1.12
N GLU A 21 9.65 -16.87 -0.81
CA GLU A 21 9.63 -15.41 -0.84
C GLU A 21 9.37 -14.90 -2.26
N LEU A 22 10.06 -15.45 -3.27
CA LEU A 22 9.80 -15.13 -4.68
C LEU A 22 8.35 -15.42 -5.10
N GLN A 23 7.84 -16.61 -4.79
CA GLN A 23 6.44 -16.99 -5.09
C GLN A 23 5.43 -16.05 -4.43
N VAL A 24 5.69 -15.67 -3.18
CA VAL A 24 4.84 -14.71 -2.46
C VAL A 24 4.91 -13.33 -3.10
N LEU A 25 6.09 -12.84 -3.48
CA LEU A 25 6.23 -11.55 -4.16
C LEU A 25 5.50 -11.51 -5.50
N ASP A 26 5.58 -12.59 -6.29
CA ASP A 26 4.84 -12.71 -7.54
C ASP A 26 3.32 -12.71 -7.31
N ALA A 27 2.84 -13.47 -6.33
CA ALA A 27 1.42 -13.50 -5.98
C ALA A 27 0.91 -12.16 -5.46
N LEU A 28 1.72 -11.43 -4.68
CA LEU A 28 1.39 -10.08 -4.20
C LEU A 28 1.19 -9.11 -5.36
N ARG A 29 2.01 -9.18 -6.42
CA ARG A 29 1.88 -8.31 -7.60
C ARG A 29 0.57 -8.49 -8.36
N GLN A 30 -0.08 -9.65 -8.21
CA GLN A 30 -1.37 -9.93 -8.86
C GLN A 30 -2.56 -9.34 -8.10
N ILE A 31 -2.38 -8.84 -6.87
CA ILE A 31 -3.47 -8.25 -6.10
C ILE A 31 -3.86 -6.90 -6.71
N PRO A 32 -5.10 -6.69 -7.20
CA PRO A 32 -5.50 -5.45 -7.84
C PRO A 32 -5.45 -4.24 -6.89
N TYR A 33 -5.34 -3.05 -7.46
CA TYR A 33 -5.45 -1.79 -6.72
C TYR A 33 -6.83 -1.65 -6.09
N GLY A 34 -6.89 -1.31 -4.79
CA GLY A 34 -8.14 -1.15 -4.04
C GLY A 34 -8.69 -2.44 -3.44
N GLU A 35 -8.15 -3.59 -3.84
CA GLU A 35 -8.56 -4.91 -3.35
C GLU A 35 -7.65 -5.40 -2.21
N THR A 36 -8.19 -6.31 -1.40
CA THR A 36 -7.44 -6.96 -0.32
C THR A 36 -7.64 -8.46 -0.34
N VAL A 37 -6.60 -9.20 0.06
CA VAL A 37 -6.65 -10.65 0.26
C VAL A 37 -6.20 -11.01 1.67
N THR A 38 -6.61 -12.17 2.15
CA THR A 38 -6.13 -12.70 3.43
C THR A 38 -4.82 -13.47 3.25
N TYR A 39 -4.03 -13.61 4.32
CA TYR A 39 -2.85 -14.50 4.30
C TYR A 39 -3.20 -15.95 3.93
N LYS A 40 -4.41 -16.41 4.30
CA LYS A 40 -4.92 -17.74 3.95
C LYS A 40 -5.14 -17.85 2.44
N GLN A 41 -5.86 -16.90 1.85
CA GLN A 41 -6.09 -16.87 0.39
C GLN A 41 -4.77 -16.77 -0.37
N LEU A 42 -3.83 -15.94 0.09
CA LEU A 42 -2.52 -15.83 -0.54
C LEU A 42 -1.75 -17.17 -0.50
N ALA A 43 -1.82 -17.89 0.61
CA ALA A 43 -1.21 -19.21 0.75
C ALA A 43 -1.88 -20.25 -0.17
N GLU A 44 -3.20 -20.18 -0.37
CA GLU A 44 -3.93 -20.99 -1.34
C GLU A 44 -3.52 -20.68 -2.79
N THR A 45 -3.39 -19.39 -3.14
CA THR A 45 -2.99 -18.93 -4.48
C THR A 45 -1.64 -19.48 -4.92
N ILE A 46 -0.67 -19.59 -4.00
CA ILE A 46 0.66 -20.15 -4.31
C ILE A 46 0.73 -21.68 -4.17
N GLY A 47 -0.42 -22.36 -3.99
CA GLY A 47 -0.48 -23.82 -3.85
C GLY A 47 0.05 -24.36 -2.51
N ARG A 48 0.18 -23.51 -1.48
CA ARG A 48 0.73 -23.87 -0.16
C ARG A 48 -0.26 -23.55 0.98
N PRO A 49 -1.49 -24.11 0.98
CA PRO A 49 -2.57 -23.73 1.91
C PRO A 49 -2.24 -23.93 3.40
N ARG A 50 -1.31 -24.84 3.73
CA ARG A 50 -0.86 -25.08 5.11
C ARG A 50 0.26 -24.13 5.58
N ALA A 51 0.83 -23.34 4.69
CA ALA A 51 2.03 -22.53 4.94
C ALA A 51 1.71 -21.08 5.35
N ILE A 52 0.53 -20.80 5.92
CA ILE A 52 0.05 -19.44 6.22
C ILE A 52 1.07 -18.61 7.00
N ARG A 53 1.68 -19.18 8.05
CA ARG A 53 2.70 -18.47 8.86
C ARG A 53 3.95 -18.14 8.06
N ALA A 54 4.44 -19.08 7.25
CA ALA A 54 5.61 -18.86 6.41
C ALA A 54 5.33 -17.81 5.31
N VAL A 55 4.12 -17.83 4.74
CA VAL A 55 3.63 -16.80 3.81
C VAL A 55 3.58 -15.43 4.50
N ALA A 56 3.03 -15.34 5.71
CA ALA A 56 3.00 -14.09 6.46
C ALA A 56 4.42 -13.54 6.73
N SER A 57 5.38 -14.41 7.08
CA SER A 57 6.79 -14.03 7.22
C SER A 57 7.40 -13.53 5.91
N ALA A 58 7.11 -14.20 4.78
CA ALA A 58 7.57 -13.77 3.46
C ALA A 58 6.97 -12.41 3.05
N VAL A 59 5.67 -12.20 3.29
CA VAL A 59 4.99 -10.91 3.07
C VAL A 59 5.66 -9.80 3.88
N ALA A 60 6.00 -10.08 5.15
CA ALA A 60 6.70 -9.12 6.00
C ALA A 60 8.11 -8.80 5.50
N LYS A 61 8.75 -9.70 4.74
CA LYS A 61 10.09 -9.56 4.15
C LYS A 61 10.16 -8.76 2.86
N ASN A 62 9.02 -8.41 2.26
CA ASN A 62 8.99 -7.64 1.02
C ASN A 62 9.86 -6.36 1.10
N PRO A 63 10.92 -6.23 0.27
CA PRO A 63 11.75 -5.02 0.22
C PRO A 63 11.15 -3.93 -0.67
N PHE A 64 10.20 -4.26 -1.56
CA PHE A 64 9.59 -3.34 -2.52
C PHE A 64 8.23 -2.85 -2.05
N LEU A 65 8.21 -2.11 -0.93
CA LEU A 65 6.98 -1.56 -0.38
C LEU A 65 6.23 -0.71 -1.42
N ILE A 66 4.89 -0.72 -1.36
CA ILE A 66 3.97 -0.04 -2.31
C ILE A 66 3.98 -0.63 -3.73
N VAL A 67 5.16 -0.85 -4.32
CA VAL A 67 5.32 -1.39 -5.68
C VAL A 67 4.89 -2.84 -5.74
N ILE A 68 5.39 -3.67 -4.82
CA ILE A 68 4.82 -4.98 -4.51
C ILE A 68 3.88 -4.77 -3.31
N PRO A 69 2.55 -4.90 -3.50
CA PRO A 69 1.57 -4.29 -2.60
C PRO A 69 1.26 -5.17 -1.37
N CYS A 70 2.27 -5.45 -0.54
CA CYS A 70 2.09 -6.25 0.68
C CYS A 70 1.13 -5.61 1.72
N HIS A 71 0.88 -4.30 1.63
CA HIS A 71 -0.14 -3.62 2.43
C HIS A 71 -1.58 -4.09 2.13
N ARG A 72 -1.82 -4.74 0.97
CA ARG A 72 -3.12 -5.31 0.59
C ARG A 72 -3.42 -6.67 1.24
N VAL A 73 -2.48 -7.24 2.01
CA VAL A 73 -2.71 -8.50 2.73
C VAL A 73 -3.15 -8.25 4.17
N ILE A 74 -4.30 -8.82 4.54
CA ILE A 74 -4.93 -8.63 5.85
C ILE A 74 -5.18 -9.95 6.58
N ARG A 75 -5.58 -9.87 7.85
CA ARG A 75 -5.95 -11.05 8.65
C ARG A 75 -7.31 -11.59 8.20
N SER A 76 -7.57 -12.88 8.43
CA SER A 76 -8.81 -13.54 8.01
C SER A 76 -10.07 -13.02 8.72
N ASN A 77 -9.92 -12.35 9.86
CA ASN A 77 -11.00 -11.67 10.60
C ASN A 77 -11.27 -10.24 10.09
N GLY A 78 -10.58 -9.79 9.03
CA GLY A 78 -10.74 -8.45 8.47
C GLY A 78 -9.84 -7.38 9.11
N GLU A 79 -9.10 -7.72 10.17
CA GLU A 79 -8.21 -6.75 10.82
C GLU A 79 -6.98 -6.42 9.96
N ILE A 80 -6.57 -5.15 10.06
CA ILE A 80 -5.33 -4.67 9.45
C ILE A 80 -4.15 -5.26 10.23
N GLY A 81 -3.37 -6.10 9.55
CA GLY A 81 -2.13 -6.68 10.07
C GLY A 81 -0.98 -5.69 10.13
N GLU A 82 0.11 -6.08 10.77
CA GLU A 82 1.36 -5.32 10.78
C GLU A 82 1.89 -5.04 9.37
N TYR A 83 2.74 -4.02 9.29
CA TYR A 83 3.39 -3.58 8.07
C TYR A 83 4.79 -3.07 8.37
N ARG A 84 5.75 -3.38 7.50
CA ARG A 84 7.15 -2.94 7.65
C ARG A 84 7.26 -1.41 7.70
N GLY A 85 6.40 -0.70 6.98
CA GLY A 85 6.31 0.77 7.02
C GLY A 85 5.49 1.33 8.18
N GLY A 86 5.05 0.49 9.14
CA GLY A 86 4.18 0.88 10.26
C GLY A 86 2.69 0.67 9.98
N ALA A 87 1.92 0.38 11.05
CA ALA A 87 0.47 0.13 10.97
C ALA A 87 -0.30 1.32 10.35
N ASP A 88 -0.01 2.55 10.79
CA ASP A 88 -0.64 3.78 10.29
C ASP A 88 -0.44 3.98 8.78
N ALA A 89 0.74 3.60 8.26
CA ALA A 89 1.04 3.69 6.84
C ALA A 89 0.20 2.69 6.05
N LYS A 90 0.01 1.47 6.56
CA LYS A 90 -0.83 0.46 5.91
C LYS A 90 -2.30 0.87 5.89
N GLU A 91 -2.81 1.39 7.00
CA GLU A 91 -4.18 1.92 7.04
C GLU A 91 -4.35 3.09 6.07
N SER A 92 -3.41 4.02 6.06
CA SER A 92 -3.41 5.17 5.15
C SER A 92 -3.39 4.74 3.68
N LEU A 93 -2.58 3.73 3.32
CA LEU A 93 -2.52 3.19 1.95
C LEU A 93 -3.84 2.51 1.58
N LEU A 94 -4.38 1.64 2.43
CA LEU A 94 -5.66 0.97 2.18
C LEU A 94 -6.80 1.97 1.99
N LYS A 95 -6.84 3.00 2.84
CA LYS A 95 -7.80 4.11 2.71
C LYS A 95 -7.57 4.89 1.42
N PHE A 96 -6.32 5.21 1.10
CA PHE A 96 -5.96 5.93 -0.12
C PHE A 96 -6.42 5.18 -1.38
N GLU A 97 -6.33 3.86 -1.42
CA GLU A 97 -6.75 3.07 -2.58
C GLU A 97 -8.28 2.94 -2.72
N LYS A 98 -9.02 3.04 -1.62
CA LYS A 98 -10.50 2.92 -1.61
C LYS A 98 -11.21 4.26 -1.84
N GLU A 99 -10.66 5.35 -1.31
CA GLU A 99 -11.33 6.64 -1.39
C GLU A 99 -11.21 7.29 -2.78
N PRO A 100 -12.22 8.04 -3.25
CA PRO A 100 -12.06 8.85 -4.45
C PRO A 100 -11.00 9.94 -4.23
N PHE A 101 -10.29 10.33 -5.30
CA PHE A 101 -9.39 11.48 -5.24
C PHE A 101 -10.21 12.77 -5.34
N THR A 102 -10.10 13.66 -4.35
CA THR A 102 -10.69 15.00 -4.38
C THR A 102 -9.60 16.06 -4.56
N LYS A 103 -9.78 16.95 -5.55
CA LYS A 103 -8.95 18.16 -5.65
C LYS A 103 -9.53 19.22 -4.73
N GLU A 104 -9.13 19.22 -3.46
CA GLU A 104 -9.36 20.40 -2.62
C GLU A 104 -8.30 21.47 -2.96
N PRO A 105 -8.69 22.69 -3.30
CA PRO A 105 -7.73 23.76 -3.52
C PRO A 105 -7.00 24.05 -2.20
N LEU A 106 -5.67 24.01 -2.24
CA LEU A 106 -4.77 24.33 -1.11
C LEU A 106 -5.15 25.66 -0.43
N ILE A 107 -5.61 26.64 -1.22
CA ILE A 107 -6.02 27.97 -0.77
C ILE A 107 -7.11 27.93 0.32
N LYS A 108 -8.01 26.93 0.32
CA LYS A 108 -9.06 26.81 1.36
C LYS A 108 -8.54 26.32 2.72
N LYS A 109 -7.34 25.70 2.77
CA LYS A 109 -6.76 25.12 3.99
C LYS A 109 -5.69 25.99 4.64
N LEU A 110 -5.09 26.92 3.91
CA LEU A 110 -4.20 27.89 4.56
C LEU A 110 -5.04 28.89 5.35
N PRO A 111 -4.62 29.26 6.58
CA PRO A 111 -5.16 30.42 7.28
C PRO A 111 -4.65 31.69 6.60
N LEU A 112 -5.03 31.90 5.33
CA LEU A 112 -4.71 33.14 4.65
C LEU A 112 -5.64 34.22 5.22
N PRO A 113 -5.08 35.34 5.70
CA PRO A 113 -5.88 36.50 6.02
C PRO A 113 -6.70 36.89 4.79
N ARG A 114 -7.95 37.33 4.98
CA ARG A 114 -8.75 37.86 3.88
C ARG A 114 -7.96 39.01 3.25
N LEU A 115 -8.09 39.23 1.94
CA LEU A 115 -7.49 40.39 1.26
C LEU A 115 -7.84 41.74 1.94
N SER A 116 -8.99 41.80 2.62
CA SER A 116 -9.40 42.97 3.44
C SER A 116 -8.63 43.14 4.76
N GLN A 117 -7.90 42.13 5.20
CA GLN A 117 -7.06 42.10 6.42
C GLN A 117 -5.58 42.30 6.10
N LEU A 118 -5.18 42.07 4.85
CA LEU A 118 -3.90 42.54 4.35
C LEU A 118 -4.04 44.04 4.12
N GLY A 119 -3.36 44.85 4.93
CA GLY A 119 -3.26 46.29 4.66
C GLY A 119 -2.83 46.48 3.20
N LYS A 120 -3.36 47.52 2.54
CA LYS A 120 -2.93 47.83 1.16
C LYS A 120 -1.40 47.87 1.17
N PRO A 121 -0.71 47.06 0.35
CA PRO A 121 0.73 47.20 0.25
C PRO A 121 0.99 48.64 -0.19
N ASP A 122 1.86 49.33 0.55
CA ASP A 122 2.42 50.58 0.08
C ASP A 122 3.09 50.26 -1.26
N LEU A 123 2.65 50.99 -2.30
CA LEU A 123 2.98 50.86 -3.72
C LEU A 123 4.35 50.24 -4.05
#